data_AF-A0A935M3W9-F1
#
_entry.id   AF-A0A935M3W9-F1
#
_cell.length_a   1.000
_cell.length_b   1.000
_cell.length_c   1.000
_cell.angle_alpha   90.00
_cell.angle_beta   90.00
_cell.angle_gamma   90.00
#
_symmetry.space_group_name_H-M   'P 1'
#
loop_
_entity.id
_entity.type
_entity.pdbx_description
1 polymer ?
#
loop_
_entity_poly.entity_id
_entity_poly.type
_entity_poly.pdbx_seq_one_letter_code
_entity_poly.pdbx_strand_id
1 'polypeptide(L)'
;MRDGRPSELAGAIAVRRFGLGARPGELAAAAGDPRDWLLSQVRTPYSPPVDIGGLESGAAILATYQSLVRARRVSRARSEGASSLKNGGDGVRAQIMPFHISQVAARTRIALTTAQPFRERLVHFWTNHFAVSVDKPVCLGLAGALENEAIRPNVTGRFLDLLLAVETHPAMIMYLDNARSIGPDSLASKRTVRRLRGGGSLASTKILRVRSSSFIRSAATAATASRT
;
A
#
# COMPACT_ATOMS: atom_id res chain seq x y z
N MET A 1 -6.29 -17.03 49.47
CA MET A 1 -5.22 -16.18 48.88
C MET A 1 -4.62 -16.78 47.58
N ARG A 2 -5.44 -17.45 46.77
CA ARG A 2 -5.25 -17.86 45.36
C ARG A 2 -6.61 -17.50 44.72
N ASP A 3 -6.72 -16.72 43.65
CA ASP A 3 -6.35 -17.09 42.27
C ASP A 3 -6.12 -15.85 41.36
N GLY A 4 -4.89 -15.33 41.30
CA GLY A 4 -4.47 -14.33 40.31
C GLY A 4 -3.95 -14.92 38.99
N ARG A 5 -3.77 -16.24 38.92
CA ARG A 5 -3.19 -16.95 37.76
C ARG A 5 -3.98 -16.79 36.45
N PRO A 6 -5.33 -16.76 36.44
CA PRO A 6 -6.09 -16.56 35.21
C PRO A 6 -5.91 -15.16 34.62
N SER A 7 -5.83 -14.12 35.46
CA SER A 7 -5.66 -12.74 35.00
C SER A 7 -4.23 -12.45 34.52
N GLU A 8 -3.22 -13.04 35.16
CA GLU A 8 -1.84 -13.01 34.69
C GLU A 8 -1.69 -13.69 33.32
N LEU A 9 -2.30 -14.87 33.13
CA LEU A 9 -2.31 -15.54 31.84
C LEU A 9 -3.04 -14.70 30.77
N ALA A 10 -4.19 -14.12 31.11
CA ALA A 10 -4.94 -13.27 30.20
C ALA A 10 -4.15 -12.00 29.83
N GLY A 11 -3.43 -11.39 30.77
CA GLY A 11 -2.51 -10.28 30.53
C GLY A 11 -1.36 -10.69 29.59
N ALA A 12 -0.77 -11.86 29.82
CA ALA A 12 0.26 -12.39 28.92
C ALA A 12 -0.27 -12.67 27.50
N ILE A 13 -1.52 -13.16 27.37
CA ILE A 13 -2.19 -13.34 26.08
C ILE A 13 -2.41 -11.99 25.41
N ALA A 14 -2.93 -10.98 26.13
CA ALA A 14 -3.14 -9.64 25.60
C ALA A 14 -1.86 -9.05 25.00
N VAL A 15 -0.77 -9.08 25.76
CA VAL A 15 0.50 -8.49 25.34
C VAL A 15 1.17 -9.25 24.19
N ARG A 16 1.11 -10.59 24.18
CA ARG A 16 1.80 -11.41 23.15
C ARG A 16 1.00 -11.64 21.88
N ARG A 17 -0.32 -11.86 22.00
CA ARG A 17 -1.17 -12.21 20.84
C ARG A 17 -1.69 -10.97 20.14
N PHE A 18 -2.03 -9.93 20.91
CA PHE A 18 -2.60 -8.70 20.38
C PHE A 18 -1.59 -7.54 20.36
N GLY A 19 -0.60 -7.53 21.24
CA GLY A 19 0.50 -6.56 21.20
C GLY A 19 1.65 -6.94 20.25
N LEU A 20 2.80 -6.29 20.45
CA LEU A 20 4.06 -6.51 19.71
C LEU A 20 5.09 -7.28 20.54
N GLY A 21 4.68 -7.85 21.67
CA GLY A 21 5.58 -8.41 22.69
C GLY A 21 5.60 -7.54 23.94
N ALA A 22 6.07 -8.15 25.04
CA ALA A 22 6.05 -7.50 26.36
C ALA A 22 7.28 -6.63 26.56
N ARG A 23 7.06 -5.33 26.78
CA ARG A 23 8.06 -4.43 27.34
C ARG A 23 8.08 -4.55 28.87
N PRO A 24 9.18 -4.13 29.53
CA PRO A 24 9.24 -4.07 30.99
C PRO A 24 8.01 -3.33 31.56
N GLY A 25 7.29 -3.98 32.47
CA GLY A 25 6.10 -3.43 33.13
C GLY A 25 4.76 -3.68 32.40
N GLU A 26 4.75 -4.00 31.10
CA GLU A 26 3.48 -4.17 30.35
C GLU A 26 2.69 -5.40 30.78
N LEU A 27 3.36 -6.49 31.17
CA LEU A 27 2.68 -7.68 31.69
C LEU A 27 1.90 -7.37 32.97
N ALA A 28 2.50 -6.59 33.87
CA ALA A 28 1.85 -6.18 35.10
C ALA A 28 0.68 -5.20 34.80
N ALA A 29 0.89 -4.25 33.88
CA ALA A 29 -0.14 -3.32 33.47
C ALA A 29 -1.35 -4.02 32.84
N ALA A 30 -1.12 -5.05 32.02
CA ALA A 30 -2.18 -5.81 31.38
C ALA A 30 -2.84 -6.86 32.31
N ALA A 31 -2.18 -7.32 33.37
CA ALA A 31 -2.70 -8.38 34.24
C ALA A 31 -3.91 -7.96 35.09
N GLY A 32 -4.09 -6.66 35.34
CA GLY A 32 -5.23 -6.14 36.11
C GLY A 32 -6.55 -6.24 35.35
N ASP A 33 -6.63 -5.59 34.19
CA ASP A 33 -7.74 -5.73 33.24
C ASP A 33 -7.18 -5.81 31.81
N PRO A 34 -6.95 -7.02 31.29
CA PRO A 34 -6.38 -7.21 29.95
C PRO A 34 -7.27 -6.65 28.84
N ARG A 35 -8.59 -6.65 29.03
CA ARG A 35 -9.55 -6.19 28.03
C ARG A 35 -9.54 -4.68 27.96
N ASP A 36 -9.59 -4.00 29.10
CA ASP A 36 -9.50 -2.54 29.14
C ASP A 36 -8.12 -2.04 28.69
N TRP A 37 -7.05 -2.75 29.04
CA TRP A 37 -5.70 -2.45 28.54
C TRP A 37 -5.62 -2.46 27.01
N LEU A 38 -6.32 -3.37 26.33
CA LEU A 38 -6.42 -3.37 24.86
C LEU A 38 -7.35 -2.26 24.35
N LEU A 39 -8.55 -2.13 24.93
CA LEU A 39 -9.56 -1.19 24.43
C LEU A 39 -9.14 0.26 24.61
N SER A 40 -8.42 0.61 25.67
CA SER A 40 -7.90 1.96 25.91
C SER A 40 -7.00 2.44 24.77
N GLN A 41 -6.20 1.55 24.17
CA GLN A 41 -5.32 1.86 23.03
C GLN A 41 -6.10 2.19 21.75
N VAL A 42 -7.30 1.66 21.59
CA VAL A 42 -8.19 1.96 20.45
C VAL A 42 -9.00 3.23 20.69
N ARG A 43 -9.41 3.47 21.95
CA ARG A 43 -10.19 4.66 22.34
C ARG A 43 -9.35 5.94 22.43
N THR A 44 -8.06 5.80 22.71
CA THR A 44 -7.13 6.93 22.74
C THR A 44 -7.13 7.63 21.37
N PRO A 45 -7.30 8.96 21.30
CA PRO A 45 -7.19 9.66 20.03
C PRO A 45 -5.85 9.41 19.35
N TYR A 46 -5.84 9.37 18.02
CA TYR A 46 -4.60 9.18 17.28
C TYR A 46 -3.64 10.37 17.51
N SER A 47 -2.39 10.05 17.81
CA SER A 47 -1.27 10.99 17.81
C SER A 47 -0.17 10.42 16.93
N PRO A 48 0.34 11.16 15.93
CA PRO A 48 1.49 10.76 15.12
C PRO A 48 2.70 10.39 15.99
N PRO A 49 3.34 9.23 15.77
CA PRO A 49 4.61 8.91 16.42
C PRO A 49 5.70 9.93 16.06
N VAL A 50 6.59 10.23 17.01
CA VAL A 50 7.70 11.17 16.76
C VAL A 50 8.61 10.71 15.61
N ASP A 51 8.78 9.39 15.47
CA ASP A 51 9.65 8.79 14.45
C ASP A 51 9.20 9.05 13.00
N ILE A 52 7.95 9.45 12.77
CA ILE A 52 7.44 9.80 11.43
C ILE A 52 7.55 11.28 11.10
N GLY A 53 7.78 12.16 12.09
CA GLY A 53 7.74 13.61 11.88
C GLY A 53 8.82 14.17 10.95
N GLY A 54 9.93 13.45 10.79
CA GLY A 54 11.04 13.84 9.89
C GLY A 54 11.08 13.06 8.56
N LEU A 55 10.05 12.26 8.26
CA LEU A 55 10.04 11.47 7.04
C LEU A 55 9.52 12.28 5.85
N GLU A 56 10.05 11.98 4.68
CA GLU A 56 9.57 12.56 3.43
C GLU A 56 8.13 12.13 3.16
N SER A 57 7.28 13.09 2.77
CA SER A 57 5.88 12.82 2.43
C SER A 57 5.74 12.00 1.15
N GLY A 58 4.65 11.24 1.05
CA GLY A 58 4.31 10.49 -0.17
C GLY A 58 4.20 11.39 -1.39
N ALA A 59 3.68 12.62 -1.23
CA ALA A 59 3.60 13.60 -2.30
C ALA A 59 5.00 14.02 -2.81
N ALA A 60 5.94 14.31 -1.92
CA ALA A 60 7.29 14.70 -2.29
C ALA A 60 8.12 13.53 -2.88
N ILE A 61 7.95 12.33 -2.34
CA ILE A 61 8.53 11.10 -2.92
C ILE A 61 8.02 10.89 -4.35
N LEU A 62 6.71 11.06 -4.58
CA LEU A 62 6.12 10.94 -5.91
C LEU A 62 6.67 12.00 -6.88
N ALA A 63 6.78 13.26 -6.44
CA ALA A 63 7.35 14.33 -7.25
C ALA A 63 8.81 14.05 -7.63
N THR A 64 9.59 13.52 -6.69
CA THR A 64 10.97 13.06 -6.93
C THR A 64 10.98 11.97 -7.99
N TYR A 65 10.17 10.92 -7.82
CA TYR A 65 10.06 9.84 -8.79
C TYR A 65 9.70 10.33 -10.20
N GLN A 66 8.70 11.21 -10.32
CA GLN A 66 8.28 11.79 -11.60
C GLN A 66 9.41 12.56 -12.29
N SER A 67 10.18 13.33 -11.52
CA SER A 67 11.33 14.09 -12.02
C SER A 67 12.42 13.17 -12.56
N LEU A 68 12.73 12.08 -11.85
CA LEU A 68 13.71 11.08 -12.30
C LEU A 68 13.29 10.35 -13.58
N VAL A 69 12.01 9.98 -13.67
CA VAL A 69 11.47 9.35 -14.89
C VAL A 69 11.50 10.33 -16.07
N ARG A 70 11.16 11.61 -15.85
CA ARG A 70 11.21 12.64 -16.89
C ARG A 70 12.63 12.88 -17.38
N ALA A 71 13.59 13.06 -16.48
CA ALA A 71 15.00 13.27 -16.82
C ALA A 71 15.55 12.12 -17.68
N ARG A 72 15.21 10.87 -17.31
CA ARG A 72 15.60 9.68 -18.08
C ARG A 72 14.95 9.57 -19.46
N ARG A 73 13.70 9.98 -19.60
CA ARG A 73 13.04 10.02 -20.91
C ARG A 73 13.73 11.02 -21.83
N VAL A 74 14.08 12.19 -21.31
CA VAL A 74 14.80 13.23 -22.06
C VAL A 74 16.21 12.78 -22.43
N SER A 75 16.96 12.16 -21.50
CA SER A 75 18.30 11.67 -21.80
C SER A 75 18.28 10.56 -22.85
N ARG A 76 17.35 9.61 -22.77
CA ARG A 76 17.17 8.56 -23.79
C ARG A 76 16.78 9.11 -25.15
N ALA A 77 15.98 10.17 -25.21
CA ALA A 77 15.61 10.81 -26.47
C ALA A 77 16.78 11.56 -27.12
N ARG A 78 17.71 12.08 -26.30
CA ARG A 78 18.94 12.75 -26.77
C ARG A 78 20.04 11.78 -27.17
N SER A 79 20.09 10.60 -26.57
CA SER A 79 20.98 9.51 -26.97
C SER A 79 20.29 8.61 -27.99
N GLU A 80 20.35 8.96 -29.28
CA GLU A 80 19.79 8.13 -30.36
C GLU A 80 20.30 6.68 -30.25
N GLY A 81 19.39 5.71 -30.11
CA GLY A 81 19.66 4.30 -30.38
C GLY A 81 20.63 3.54 -29.47
N ALA A 82 21.22 4.13 -28.43
CA ALA A 82 22.15 3.40 -27.55
C ALA A 82 21.40 2.35 -26.72
N SER A 83 21.52 1.07 -27.11
CA SER A 83 21.05 -0.10 -26.38
C SER A 83 21.84 -0.27 -25.08
N SER A 84 21.54 0.54 -24.07
CA SER A 84 22.04 0.26 -22.72
C SER A 84 21.11 -0.74 -22.05
N LEU A 85 21.44 -2.01 -22.31
CA LEU A 85 20.86 -3.18 -21.68
C LEU A 85 21.04 -3.13 -20.16
N LYS A 86 19.95 -3.46 -19.46
CA LYS A 86 19.85 -4.03 -18.10
C LYS A 86 19.94 -3.15 -16.85
N ASN A 87 20.62 -2.00 -16.82
CA ASN A 87 20.74 -1.22 -15.55
C ASN A 87 19.76 -0.03 -15.42
N GLY A 88 18.76 0.03 -16.30
CA GLY A 88 17.82 1.15 -16.38
C GLY A 88 16.94 1.30 -15.13
N GLY A 89 16.62 0.24 -14.40
CA GLY A 89 15.88 0.33 -13.13
C GLY A 89 16.71 0.91 -11.99
N ASP A 90 18.01 0.63 -12.01
CA ASP A 90 18.88 0.73 -10.82
C ASP A 90 19.10 2.16 -10.37
N GLY A 91 19.29 3.11 -11.29
CA GLY A 91 19.52 4.52 -10.89
C GLY A 91 18.29 5.26 -10.34
N VAL A 92 17.05 4.89 -10.70
CA VAL A 92 15.84 5.45 -10.04
C VAL A 92 15.67 4.74 -8.72
N ARG A 93 15.80 3.42 -8.70
CA ARG A 93 15.69 2.64 -7.47
C ARG A 93 16.69 3.14 -6.43
N ALA A 94 17.96 3.33 -6.79
CA ALA A 94 19.01 3.84 -5.90
C ALA A 94 18.67 5.21 -5.27
N GLN A 95 17.96 6.07 -5.99
CA GLN A 95 17.53 7.38 -5.46
C GLN A 95 16.26 7.31 -4.61
N ILE A 96 15.44 6.27 -4.78
CA ILE A 96 14.22 6.04 -4.00
C ILE A 96 14.48 5.18 -2.75
N MET A 97 15.48 4.29 -2.79
CA MET A 97 15.85 3.41 -1.68
C MET A 97 16.06 4.14 -0.34
N PRO A 98 16.69 5.33 -0.27
CA PRO A 98 16.86 6.05 0.99
C PRO A 98 15.53 6.37 1.70
N PHE A 99 14.50 6.75 0.94
CA PHE A 99 13.15 6.97 1.50
C PHE A 99 12.56 5.68 2.04
N HIS A 100 12.75 4.56 1.32
CA HIS A 100 12.30 3.26 1.80
C HIS A 100 12.98 2.86 3.12
N ILE A 101 14.30 3.03 3.19
CA ILE A 101 15.10 2.68 4.38
C ILE A 101 14.67 3.54 5.58
N SER A 102 14.49 4.85 5.41
CA SER A 102 14.08 5.73 6.52
C SER A 102 12.69 5.36 7.05
N GLN A 103 11.76 5.02 6.16
CA GLN A 103 10.42 4.56 6.52
C GLN A 103 10.45 3.22 7.28
N VAL A 104 11.24 2.25 6.83
CA VAL A 104 11.41 0.94 7.51
C VAL A 104 12.07 1.11 8.88
N ALA A 105 13.07 2.00 8.99
CA ALA A 105 13.73 2.31 10.24
C ALA A 105 12.78 2.98 11.24
N ALA A 106 11.94 3.93 10.78
CA ALA A 106 10.91 4.54 11.62
C ALA A 106 9.87 3.52 12.09
N ARG A 107 9.36 2.67 11.18
CA ARG A 107 8.43 1.58 11.54
C ARG A 107 9.00 0.65 12.60
N THR A 108 10.28 0.29 12.47
CA THR A 108 10.98 -0.55 13.44
C THR A 108 11.09 0.13 14.80
N ARG A 109 11.48 1.41 14.84
CA ARG A 109 11.54 2.18 16.08
C ARG A 109 10.19 2.26 16.77
N ILE A 110 9.13 2.58 16.03
CA ILE A 110 7.75 2.63 16.57
C ILE A 110 7.37 1.29 17.19
N ALA A 111 7.66 0.18 16.51
CA ALA A 111 7.34 -1.14 17.02
C ALA A 111 8.06 -1.47 18.35
N LEU A 112 9.24 -0.89 18.58
CA LEU A 112 10.03 -1.08 19.80
C LEU A 112 9.64 -0.10 20.93
N THR A 113 9.16 1.10 20.59
CA THR A 113 9.00 2.20 21.56
C THR A 113 7.55 2.61 21.82
N THR A 114 6.58 2.13 21.03
CA THR A 114 5.17 2.49 21.18
C THR A 114 4.62 2.11 22.57
N ALA A 115 3.78 2.99 23.12
CA ALA A 115 2.96 2.71 24.29
C ALA A 115 1.58 2.11 23.92
N GLN A 116 1.30 1.95 22.61
CA GLN A 116 0.04 1.44 22.08
C GLN A 116 0.30 0.25 21.13
N PRO A 117 0.90 -0.86 21.62
CA PRO A 117 1.28 -2.00 20.78
C PRO A 117 0.09 -2.67 20.06
N PHE A 118 -1.11 -2.65 20.63
CA PHE A 118 -2.30 -3.19 19.98
C PHE A 118 -2.74 -2.31 18.80
N ARG A 119 -2.67 -0.98 18.91
CA ARG A 119 -2.91 -0.08 17.78
C ARG A 119 -1.93 -0.34 16.65
N GLU A 120 -0.63 -0.47 16.96
CA GLU A 120 0.39 -0.78 15.95
C GLU A 120 0.17 -2.15 15.30
N ARG A 121 -0.34 -3.13 16.06
CA ARG A 121 -0.73 -4.43 15.50
C ARG A 121 -1.83 -4.29 14.45
N LEU A 122 -2.82 -3.43 14.70
CA LEU A 122 -3.87 -3.13 13.72
C LEU A 122 -3.29 -2.41 12.49
N VAL A 123 -2.36 -1.48 12.67
CA VAL A 123 -1.66 -0.83 11.56
C VAL A 123 -0.96 -1.89 10.69
N HIS A 124 -0.20 -2.80 11.30
CA HIS A 124 0.46 -3.89 10.56
C HIS A 124 -0.53 -4.81 9.85
N PHE A 125 -1.66 -5.13 10.49
CA PHE A 125 -2.73 -5.94 9.87
C PHE A 125 -3.27 -5.25 8.61
N TRP A 126 -3.61 -3.97 8.70
CA TRP A 126 -4.17 -3.22 7.56
C TRP A 126 -3.13 -2.93 6.48
N THR A 127 -1.87 -2.67 6.84
CA THR A 127 -0.78 -2.56 5.85
C THR A 127 -0.56 -3.87 5.09
N ASN A 128 -0.75 -5.02 5.74
CA ASN A 128 -0.69 -6.31 5.08
C ASN A 128 -1.94 -6.59 4.21
N HIS A 129 -3.11 -6.10 4.63
CA HIS A 129 -4.35 -6.22 3.84
C HIS A 129 -4.32 -5.35 2.58
N PHE A 130 -3.95 -4.08 2.73
CA PHE A 130 -3.81 -3.11 1.64
C PHE A 130 -2.37 -3.05 1.11
N ALA A 131 -1.78 -4.23 0.88
CA ALA A 131 -0.39 -4.36 0.49
C ALA A 131 -0.14 -3.79 -0.92
N VAL A 132 0.96 -3.06 -1.06
CA VAL A 132 1.51 -2.62 -2.35
C VAL A 132 2.86 -3.31 -2.59
N SER A 133 3.10 -3.80 -3.81
CA SER A 133 4.40 -4.42 -4.13
C SER A 133 5.48 -3.35 -4.34
N VAL A 134 6.60 -3.51 -3.63
CA VAL A 134 7.81 -2.69 -3.74
C VAL A 134 8.70 -3.06 -4.94
N ASP A 135 8.26 -4.02 -5.77
CA ASP A 135 8.93 -4.36 -7.02
C ASP A 135 8.78 -3.21 -8.04
N LYS A 136 7.65 -2.49 -7.99
CA LYS A 136 7.46 -1.24 -8.74
C LYS A 136 8.31 -0.14 -8.08
N PRO A 137 9.27 0.49 -8.78
CA PRO A 137 10.16 1.49 -8.17
C PRO A 137 9.44 2.71 -7.56
N VAL A 138 8.27 3.07 -8.08
CA VAL A 138 7.44 4.13 -7.49
C VAL A 138 6.82 3.69 -6.16
N CYS A 139 6.37 2.44 -6.06
CA CYS A 139 5.75 1.90 -4.85
C CYS A 139 6.78 1.65 -3.75
N LEU A 140 8.03 1.34 -4.10
CA LEU A 140 9.15 1.19 -3.15
C LEU A 140 9.25 2.37 -2.16
N GLY A 141 9.22 3.61 -2.67
CA GLY A 141 9.28 4.81 -1.84
C GLY A 141 7.96 5.13 -1.16
N LEU A 142 6.83 4.82 -1.81
CA LEU A 142 5.50 5.20 -1.31
C LEU A 142 4.90 4.21 -0.31
N ALA A 143 5.43 2.99 -0.19
CA ALA A 143 4.86 1.97 0.69
C ALA A 143 4.83 2.40 2.17
N GLY A 144 5.90 3.04 2.66
CA GLY A 144 5.93 3.60 4.01
C GLY A 144 5.00 4.79 4.20
N ALA A 145 4.91 5.66 3.20
CA ALA A 145 3.99 6.79 3.21
C ALA A 145 2.52 6.33 3.27
N LEU A 146 2.14 5.26 2.54
CA LEU A 146 0.79 4.69 2.62
C LEU A 146 0.42 4.27 4.04
N GLU A 147 1.36 3.60 4.74
CA GLU A 147 1.15 3.21 6.14
C GLU A 147 0.95 4.44 7.02
N ASN A 148 1.80 5.46 6.88
CA ASN A 148 1.84 6.60 7.80
C ASN A 148 0.79 7.67 7.52
N GLU A 149 0.41 7.88 6.27
CA GLU A 149 -0.50 8.95 5.83
C GLU A 149 -1.95 8.46 5.70
N ALA A 150 -2.17 7.22 5.25
CA ALA A 150 -3.52 6.68 5.03
C ALA A 150 -3.97 5.73 6.13
N ILE A 151 -3.15 4.73 6.49
CA ILE A 151 -3.58 3.65 7.37
C ILE A 151 -3.56 4.09 8.84
N ARG A 152 -2.40 4.56 9.30
CA ARG A 152 -2.13 4.87 10.71
C ARG A 152 -3.09 5.89 11.32
N PRO A 153 -3.47 6.99 10.64
CA PRO A 153 -4.45 7.95 11.19
C PRO A 153 -5.88 7.42 11.26
N ASN A 154 -6.24 6.47 10.37
CA ASN A 154 -7.61 5.99 10.21
C ASN A 154 -7.87 4.62 10.84
N VAL A 155 -6.85 3.98 11.43
CA VAL A 155 -6.89 2.58 11.88
C VAL A 155 -7.95 2.28 12.96
N THR A 156 -8.31 3.27 13.77
CA THR A 156 -9.33 3.19 14.84
C THR A 156 -10.62 3.94 14.49
N GLY A 157 -10.72 4.47 13.27
CA GLY A 157 -11.86 5.24 12.78
C GLY A 157 -12.91 4.38 12.07
N ARG A 158 -13.72 5.01 11.20
CA ARG A 158 -14.66 4.26 10.36
C ARG A 158 -13.90 3.57 9.24
N PHE A 159 -14.30 2.34 8.91
CA PHE A 159 -13.71 1.60 7.80
C PHE A 159 -13.79 2.35 6.46
N LEU A 160 -14.89 3.07 6.21
CA LEU A 160 -15.05 3.88 4.99
C LEU A 160 -13.96 4.95 4.85
N ASP A 161 -13.56 5.58 5.94
CA ASP A 161 -12.54 6.64 5.91
C ASP A 161 -11.15 6.04 5.68
N LEU A 162 -10.86 4.89 6.30
CA LEU A 162 -9.65 4.12 6.03
C LEU A 162 -9.58 3.67 4.56
N LEU A 163 -10.66 3.08 4.04
CA LEU A 163 -10.72 2.61 2.66
C LEU A 163 -10.52 3.77 1.69
N LEU A 164 -11.24 4.87 1.89
CA LEU A 164 -11.12 6.04 1.03
C LEU A 164 -9.71 6.63 1.06
N ALA A 165 -9.09 6.73 2.25
CA ALA A 165 -7.72 7.21 2.38
C ALA A 165 -6.73 6.31 1.64
N VAL A 166 -6.87 4.98 1.74
CA VAL A 166 -6.01 4.02 1.05
C VAL A 166 -6.19 4.07 -0.46
N GLU A 167 -7.42 4.03 -0.95
CA GLU A 167 -7.71 3.98 -2.40
C GLU A 167 -7.32 5.26 -3.13
N THR A 168 -7.36 6.40 -2.45
CA THR A 168 -6.96 7.70 -3.00
C THR A 168 -5.47 8.00 -2.82
N HIS A 169 -4.76 7.22 -1.99
CA HIS A 169 -3.34 7.42 -1.76
C HIS A 169 -2.50 7.12 -3.03
N PRO A 170 -1.48 7.93 -3.36
CA PRO A 170 -0.68 7.75 -4.57
C PRO A 170 -0.02 6.38 -4.68
N ALA A 171 0.35 5.75 -3.55
CA ALA A 171 0.88 4.38 -3.55
C ALA A 171 -0.09 3.38 -4.21
N MET A 172 -1.37 3.41 -3.80
CA MET A 172 -2.38 2.46 -4.27
C MET A 172 -2.76 2.75 -5.73
N ILE A 173 -2.92 4.02 -6.08
CA ILE A 173 -3.19 4.46 -7.46
C ILE A 173 -2.09 3.98 -8.42
N MET A 174 -0.82 4.11 -8.01
CA MET A 174 0.32 3.68 -8.82
C MET A 174 0.49 2.16 -8.83
N TYR A 175 0.16 1.48 -7.72
CA TYR A 175 0.24 0.03 -7.63
C TYR A 175 -0.76 -0.66 -8.55
N LEU A 176 -2.02 -0.19 -8.58
CA LEU A 176 -3.10 -0.75 -9.41
C LEU A 176 -3.07 -0.23 -10.86
N ASP A 177 -2.10 0.62 -11.22
CA ASP A 177 -2.02 1.30 -12.51
C ASP A 177 -3.29 2.14 -12.85
N ASN A 178 -4.05 2.55 -11.83
CA ASN A 178 -5.25 3.38 -11.96
C ASN A 178 -4.94 4.74 -12.63
N ALA A 179 -3.73 5.26 -12.45
CA ALA A 179 -3.26 6.47 -13.13
C ALA A 179 -3.22 6.36 -14.66
N ARG A 180 -3.21 5.14 -15.22
CA ARG A 180 -3.19 4.89 -16.66
C ARG A 180 -4.55 4.43 -17.20
N SER A 181 -5.53 4.22 -16.33
CA SER A 181 -6.86 3.78 -16.74
C SER A 181 -7.59 4.92 -17.45
N ILE A 182 -8.00 4.66 -18.69
CA ILE A 182 -8.75 5.61 -19.53
C ILE A 182 -10.06 4.94 -19.91
N GLY A 183 -11.18 5.45 -19.38
CA GLY A 183 -12.50 4.95 -19.75
C GLY A 183 -12.82 5.22 -21.23
N PRO A 184 -13.57 4.35 -21.92
CA PRO A 184 -13.87 4.46 -23.36
C PRO A 184 -14.42 5.83 -23.77
N ASP A 185 -15.28 6.44 -22.93
CA ASP A 185 -15.95 7.72 -23.19
C ASP A 185 -15.32 8.93 -22.49
N SER A 186 -14.20 8.72 -21.79
CA SER A 186 -13.51 9.79 -21.06
C SER A 186 -12.96 10.87 -22.00
N LEU A 187 -12.82 12.10 -21.50
CA LEU A 187 -12.16 13.19 -22.25
C LEU A 187 -10.72 12.82 -22.64
N ALA A 188 -10.03 12.02 -21.83
CA ALA A 188 -8.71 11.50 -22.14
C ALA A 188 -8.73 10.52 -23.33
N SER A 189 -9.72 9.63 -23.42
CA SER A 189 -9.95 8.76 -24.59
C SER A 189 -10.19 9.60 -25.85
N LYS A 190 -11.12 10.57 -25.79
CA LYS A 190 -11.44 11.45 -26.92
C LYS A 190 -10.23 12.25 -27.40
N ARG A 191 -9.40 12.76 -26.48
CA ARG A 191 -8.14 13.46 -26.81
C ARG A 191 -7.11 12.53 -27.46
N THR A 192 -7.02 11.29 -26.98
CA THR A 192 -6.12 10.26 -27.54
C THR A 192 -6.55 9.87 -28.95
N VAL A 193 -7.84 9.59 -29.15
CA VAL A 193 -8.42 9.31 -30.48
C VAL A 193 -8.23 10.49 -31.43
N ARG A 194 -8.40 11.73 -30.97
CA ARG A 194 -8.16 12.92 -31.81
C ARG A 194 -6.69 13.06 -32.21
N ARG A 195 -5.74 12.78 -31.31
CA ARG A 195 -4.31 12.75 -31.63
C ARG A 195 -3.96 11.66 -32.65
N LEU A 196 -4.53 10.45 -32.48
CA LEU A 196 -4.32 9.33 -33.40
C LEU A 196 -4.94 9.58 -34.78
N ARG A 197 -6.06 10.32 -34.86
CA ARG A 197 -6.69 10.72 -36.12
C ARG A 197 -6.01 11.90 -36.81
N GLY A 198 -5.31 12.76 -36.06
CA GLY A 198 -4.63 13.95 -36.59
C GLY A 198 -3.17 13.76 -37.01
N GLY A 199 -2.57 12.59 -36.76
CA GLY A 199 -1.20 12.25 -37.17
C GLY A 199 -1.20 10.99 -38.05
N GLY A 200 -1.16 11.16 -39.36
CA GLY A 200 -1.22 10.07 -40.31
C GLY A 200 0.01 9.15 -40.29
N SER A 201 -0.21 7.88 -39.93
CA SER A 201 0.38 6.74 -40.63
C SER A 201 -0.49 5.51 -40.35
N LEU A 202 -1.19 5.07 -41.40
CA LEU A 202 -1.97 3.85 -41.45
C LEU A 202 -1.02 2.64 -41.52
N ALA A 203 -0.60 2.13 -40.36
CA ALA A 203 -0.05 0.78 -40.29
C ALA A 203 -0.34 0.15 -38.92
N SER A 204 -1.04 -0.99 -38.95
CA SER A 204 -1.45 -1.84 -37.83
C SER A 204 -2.60 -1.35 -36.95
N THR A 205 -3.77 -1.29 -37.57
CA THR A 205 -5.07 -1.48 -36.90
C THR A 205 -5.17 -2.92 -36.36
N LYS A 206 -4.46 -3.24 -35.27
CA LYS A 206 -4.85 -4.32 -34.35
C LYS A 206 -5.58 -3.67 -33.19
N ILE A 207 -6.89 -3.58 -33.40
CA ILE A 207 -7.91 -3.10 -32.48
C ILE A 207 -7.72 -3.75 -31.12
N LEU A 208 -7.56 -2.89 -30.11
CA LEU A 208 -7.78 -3.18 -28.71
C LEU A 208 -9.26 -3.57 -28.54
N ARG A 209 -9.61 -4.81 -28.87
CA ARG A 209 -10.91 -5.39 -28.53
C ARG A 209 -10.81 -5.77 -27.06
N VAL A 210 -11.23 -4.85 -26.20
CA VAL A 210 -11.63 -5.14 -24.82
C VAL A 210 -12.63 -6.29 -24.91
N ARG A 211 -12.19 -7.51 -24.57
CA ARG A 211 -13.08 -8.65 -24.33
C ARG A 211 -13.81 -8.38 -23.02
N SER A 212 -14.88 -7.59 -23.12
CA SER A 212 -16.00 -7.68 -22.20
C SER A 212 -16.91 -8.82 -22.68
N SER A 213 -17.39 -9.62 -21.73
CA SER A 213 -18.51 -10.56 -21.81
C SER A 213 -18.47 -11.72 -22.84
N SER A 214 -17.91 -12.86 -22.42
CA SER A 214 -18.45 -14.20 -22.77
C SER A 214 -17.92 -15.27 -21.81
N PHE A 215 -18.39 -15.28 -20.57
CA PHE A 215 -18.17 -16.38 -19.61
C PHE A 215 -19.42 -16.64 -18.77
N ILE A 216 -20.60 -16.66 -19.40
CA ILE A 216 -21.81 -17.26 -18.83
C ILE A 216 -22.56 -17.92 -20.00
N ARG A 217 -22.32 -19.23 -20.19
CA ARG A 217 -23.09 -20.26 -20.92
C ARG A 217 -22.14 -21.29 -21.53
N SER A 218 -21.62 -22.19 -20.70
CA SER A 218 -21.17 -23.53 -21.15
C SER A 218 -20.96 -24.44 -19.94
N ALA A 219 -22.01 -24.65 -19.14
CA ALA A 219 -22.03 -25.67 -18.08
C ALA A 219 -23.42 -26.33 -17.93
N ALA A 220 -24.28 -26.25 -18.96
CA ALA A 220 -25.61 -26.86 -18.97
C ALA A 220 -25.86 -27.80 -20.17
N THR A 221 -24.83 -28.16 -20.93
CA THR A 221 -24.97 -29.02 -22.12
C THR A 221 -23.92 -30.13 -22.16
N ALA A 222 -23.64 -30.74 -21.00
CA ALA A 222 -22.76 -31.92 -20.90
C ALA A 222 -23.26 -32.97 -19.89
N ALA A 223 -24.56 -32.97 -19.57
CA ALA A 223 -25.18 -33.93 -18.65
C ALA A 223 -26.38 -34.70 -19.24
N THR A 224 -26.48 -34.79 -20.58
CA THR A 224 -27.60 -35.50 -21.25
C THR A 224 -27.15 -36.41 -22.40
N ALA A 225 -25.89 -36.85 -22.40
CA ALA A 225 -25.39 -37.79 -23.42
C ALA A 225 -24.52 -38.92 -22.82
N SER A 226 -24.94 -39.46 -21.69
CA SER A 226 -24.46 -40.76 -21.19
C SER A 226 -25.60 -41.47 -20.44
N ARG A 227 -26.55 -41.99 -21.22
CA ARG A 227 -27.55 -42.99 -20.81
C ARG A 227 -28.11 -43.64 -22.07
N THR A 228 -27.32 -44.55 -22.63
CA THR A 228 -27.72 -45.78 -23.35
C THR A 228 -26.51 -46.69 -23.32
#